data_AF-A0A8T0GIV5-F1
#
_entry.id   AF-A0A8T0GIV5-F1
#
_cell.length_a   1.000
_cell.length_b   1.000
_cell.length_c   1.000
_cell.angle_alpha   90.00
_cell.angle_beta   90.00
_cell.angle_gamma   90.00
#
_symmetry.space_group_name_H-M   'P 1'
#
loop_
_entity.id
_entity.type
_entity.pdbx_description
1 polymer ?
#
loop_
_entity_poly.entity_id
_entity_poly.type
_entity_poly.pdbx_seq_one_letter_code
_entity_poly.pdbx_strand_id
1 'polypeptide(L)' 'MISVLILEVDASGMEFIVNRSPGKILSASVPTFEASTRYGHMDVVVQNTGTIPSEYHVQVISLSLIAI' A
#
# COMPACT_ATOMS: atom_id res chain seq x y z
N MET A 1 3.14 -9.26 -7.12
CA MET A 1 3.57 -9.87 -8.41
C MET A 1 3.24 -8.86 -9.49
N ILE A 2 4.20 -8.50 -10.33
CA ILE A 2 3.96 -7.60 -11.46
C ILE A 2 3.73 -8.47 -12.68
N SER A 3 2.67 -8.19 -13.43
CA SER A 3 2.35 -8.87 -14.68
C SER A 3 2.54 -7.89 -15.84
N VAL A 4 3.14 -8.38 -16.92
CA VAL A 4 3.31 -7.60 -18.14
C VAL A 4 2.11 -7.87 -19.04
N LEU A 5 1.47 -6.80 -19.51
CA LEU A 5 0.34 -6.85 -20.44
C LEU A 5 0.68 -6.03 -21.68
N ILE A 6 0.34 -6.56 -22.86
CA ILE A 6 0.43 -5.87 -24.14
C ILE A 6 -1.00 -5.54 -24.58
N LEU A 7 -1.24 -4.27 -24.90
CA LEU A 7 -2.50 -3.78 -25.44
C LEU A 7 -2.26 -3.34 -26.88
N GLU A 8 -2.88 -4.02 -27.84
CA GLU A 8 -2.91 -3.60 -29.24
C GLU A 8 -4.14 -2.72 -29.47
N VAL A 9 -3.92 -1.47 -29.88
CA VAL A 9 -4.97 -0.47 -30.08
C VAL A 9 -4.75 0.20 -31.43
N ASP A 10 -5.79 0.22 -32.26
CA ASP A 10 -5.79 0.96 -33.53
C ASP A 10 -6.25 2.42 -33.26
N ALA A 11 -5.29 3.28 -32.94
CA ALA A 11 -5.52 4.69 -32.66
C ALA A 11 -4.29 5.54 -33.02
N SER A 12 -4.49 6.83 -33.30
CA SER A 12 -3.41 7.78 -33.60
C SER A 12 -2.68 8.31 -32.36
N GLY A 13 -3.19 8.06 -31.16
CA GLY A 13 -2.63 8.53 -29.90
C GLY A 13 -3.34 7.90 -28.69
N MET A 14 -2.69 7.99 -27.53
CA MET A 14 -3.20 7.44 -26.27
C MET A 14 -2.81 8.33 -25.11
N GLU A 15 -3.71 8.50 -24.14
CA GLU A 15 -3.45 9.17 -22.88
C GLU A 15 -3.68 8.22 -21.72
N PHE A 16 -2.82 8.32 -20.70
CA PHE A 16 -2.96 7.55 -19.46
C PHE A 16 -3.33 8.50 -18.32
N ILE A 17 -4.57 8.41 -17.87
CA ILE A 17 -5.12 9.25 -16.81
C ILE A 17 -5.37 8.38 -15.59
N VAL A 18 -4.81 8.78 -14.44
CA VAL A 18 -4.99 8.08 -13.16
C VAL A 18 -5.73 8.95 -12.17
N ASN A 19 -6.65 8.32 -11.45
CA ASN A 19 -7.33 8.97 -10.33
C ASN A 19 -6.36 9.11 -9.16
N ARG A 20 -6.43 10.26 -8.48
CA ARG A 20 -5.67 10.53 -7.25
C ARG A 20 -6.60 11.10 -6.20
N SER A 21 -6.63 10.45 -5.03
CA SER A 21 -7.35 10.92 -3.86
C SER A 21 -6.45 10.96 -2.64
N PRO A 22 -6.63 11.94 -1.73
CA PRO A 22 -5.94 11.93 -0.45
C PRO A 22 -6.35 10.71 0.38
N GLY A 23 -5.45 10.22 1.21
CA GLY A 23 -5.69 9.11 2.12
C GLY A 23 -5.12 9.39 3.50
N LYS A 24 -5.62 8.65 4.50
CA LYS A 24 -5.21 8.77 5.89
C LYS A 24 -5.04 7.39 6.53
N ILE A 25 -4.00 7.23 7.34
CA ILE A 25 -3.85 6.07 8.24
C ILE A 25 -4.73 6.31 9.46
N LEU A 26 -5.70 5.43 9.69
CA LEU A 26 -6.60 5.49 10.84
C LEU A 26 -5.98 4.80 12.07
N SER A 27 -5.31 3.67 11.86
CA SER A 27 -4.58 2.96 12.90
C SER A 27 -3.39 2.19 12.32
N ALA A 28 -2.37 2.01 13.13
CA ALA A 28 -1.25 1.11 12.88
C ALA A 28 -0.85 0.50 14.24
N SER A 29 -1.02 -0.80 14.40
CA SER A 29 -0.76 -1.47 15.67
C SER A 29 -0.11 -2.83 15.46
N VAL A 30 0.78 -3.18 16.39
CA VAL A 30 1.39 -4.50 16.47
C VAL A 30 1.05 -5.06 17.86
N PRO A 31 0.29 -6.16 17.97
CA PRO A 31 0.08 -6.82 19.25
C PRO A 31 1.40 -7.29 19.84
N THR A 32 1.49 -7.39 21.17
CA THR A 32 2.68 -7.94 21.83
C THR A 32 2.92 -9.38 21.37
N PHE A 33 4.15 -9.69 20.97
CA PHE A 33 4.56 -11.01 20.51
C PHE A 33 5.87 -11.43 21.19
N GLU A 34 6.10 -12.73 21.24
CA GLU A 34 7.33 -13.27 21.80
C GLU A 34 8.51 -13.02 20.87
N ALA A 35 9.54 -12.55 21.53
CA ALA A 35 10.85 -12.27 21.02
C ALA A 35 11.49 -13.47 20.31
N SER A 36 12.00 -13.29 19.07
CA SER A 36 12.77 -14.30 18.31
C SER A 36 12.10 -15.66 18.02
N THR A 37 10.93 -15.97 18.60
CA THR A 37 10.18 -17.22 18.41
C THR A 37 8.88 -17.03 17.63
N ARG A 38 8.34 -15.80 17.59
CA ARG A 38 7.14 -15.45 16.84
C ARG A 38 7.37 -14.21 15.99
N TYR A 39 6.68 -14.13 14.86
CA TYR A 39 6.63 -12.90 14.06
C TYR A 39 5.49 -12.00 14.54
N GLY A 40 5.79 -10.72 14.76
CA GLY A 40 4.78 -9.71 14.96
C GLY A 40 3.97 -9.46 13.69
N HIS A 41 2.65 -9.31 13.83
CA HIS A 41 1.78 -8.87 12.75
C HIS A 41 1.42 -7.40 12.95
N MET A 42 1.61 -6.57 11.92
CA MET A 42 1.19 -5.18 11.96
C MET A 42 -0.13 -5.03 11.20
N ASP A 43 -1.17 -4.65 11.92
CA ASP A 43 -2.45 -4.26 11.34
C ASP A 43 -2.43 -2.76 11.05
N VAL A 44 -2.59 -2.41 9.77
CA VAL A 44 -2.68 -1.01 9.31
C VAL A 44 -4.03 -0.78 8.65
N VAL A 45 -4.81 0.14 9.19
CA VAL A 45 -6.09 0.56 8.61
C VAL A 45 -5.90 1.89 7.91
N VAL A 46 -6.14 1.91 6.60
CA VAL A 46 -6.06 3.12 5.77
C VAL A 46 -7.44 3.46 5.21
N GLN A 47 -7.71 4.75 5.06
CA GLN A 47 -8.96 5.25 4.51
C GLN A 47 -8.68 6.28 3.40
N ASN A 48 -9.35 6.10 2.26
CA ASN A 48 -9.46 7.13 1.24
C ASN A 48 -10.40 8.25 1.73
N THR A 49 -9.91 9.49 1.77
CA THR A 49 -10.67 10.66 2.23
C THR A 49 -11.11 11.57 1.08
N GLY A 50 -10.83 11.18 -0.15
CA GLY A 50 -11.31 11.85 -1.36
C GLY A 50 -12.68 11.36 -1.79
N THR A 51 -13.11 11.84 -2.96
CA THR A 51 -14.42 11.53 -3.55
C THR A 51 -14.34 10.53 -4.69
N ILE A 52 -13.12 10.18 -5.14
CA ILE A 52 -12.88 9.21 -6.22
C ILE A 52 -12.00 8.04 -5.73
N PRO A 53 -12.19 6.81 -6.27
CA PRO A 53 -11.28 5.70 -6.01
C PRO A 53 -9.85 6.02 -6.47
N SER A 54 -8.86 5.61 -5.68
CA SER A 54 -7.44 5.85 -5.93
C SER A 54 -6.62 4.68 -5.41
N GLU A 55 -5.45 4.46 -6.01
CA GLU A 55 -4.47 3.48 -5.54
C GLU A 55 -3.53 4.12 -4.51
N TYR A 56 -3.05 3.30 -3.56
CA TYR A 56 -2.12 3.70 -2.50
C TYR A 56 -1.02 2.68 -2.33
N HIS A 57 0.17 3.15 -1.91
CA HIS A 57 1.30 2.32 -1.54
C HIS A 57 1.62 2.53 -0.06
N VAL A 58 1.56 1.46 0.73
CA VAL A 58 1.90 1.49 2.17
C VAL A 58 3.33 0.97 2.33
N GLN A 59 4.19 1.76 2.96
CA GLN A 59 5.58 1.40 3.23
C GLN A 59 5.84 1.43 4.73
N VAL A 60 6.40 0.35 5.26
CA VAL A 60 6.87 0.26 6.64
C VAL A 60 8.38 0.47 6.65
N ILE A 61 8.85 1.52 7.34
CA ILE A 61 10.27 1.82 7.52
C ILE A 61 10.56 1.72 9.02
N SER A 62 11.27 0.70 9.46
CA SER A 62 11.73 0.55 10.85
C SER A 62 13.16 1.11 11.01
N LEU A 63 13.42 1.81 12.12
CA LEU A 63 14.71 2.45 12.41
C LEU A 63 15.58 1.66 13.41
N SER A 64 15.08 0.56 13.98
CA SER A 64 15.85 -0.33 14.85
C SER A 64 15.66 -1.78 14.42
N LEU A 65 16.74 -2.58 14.55
CA LEU A 65 16.69 -4.03 14.39
C LEU A 65 15.46 -4.57 15.12
N ILE A 66 14.53 -5.17 14.38
CA ILE A 66 13.39 -5.91 14.95
C ILE A 66 14.00 -7.18 15.52
N ALA A 67 14.61 -7.03 16.68
CA ALA A 67 15.14 -8.06 17.54
C ALA A 67 14.69 -7.67 18.95
N ILE A 68 13.47 -8.05 19.26
CA ILE A 68 13.23 -8.67 20.54
C ILE A 68 13.08 -10.14 20.13
#